data_AF-A0A836BJ25-F1
#
_entry.id   AF-A0A836BJ25-F1
#
_cell.length_a   1.000
_cell.length_b   1.000
_cell.length_c   1.000
_cell.angle_alpha   90.00
_cell.angle_beta   90.00
_cell.angle_gamma   90.00
#
_symmetry.space_group_name_H-M   'P 1'
#
loop_
_entity.id
_entity.type
_entity.pdbx_description
1 polymer ?
#
loop_
_entity_poly.entity_id
_entity_poly.type
_entity_poly.pdbx_seq_one_letter_code
_entity_poly.pdbx_strand_id
1 'polypeptide(L)' 'MEIGGVDTLIVSADYHTNSQFKNIMKMLEIAKNTSSKIEFAVSPKIIKKLEIHDSVLAILRYRIK' A
#
# COMPACT_ATOMS: atom_id res chain seq x y z
N MET A 1 10.27 7.95 3.33
CA MET A 1 10.41 6.93 2.28
C MET A 1 10.80 7.64 1.00
N GLU A 2 11.96 7.33 0.44
CA GLU A 2 12.27 7.73 -0.93
C GLU A 2 11.44 6.85 -1.87
N ILE A 3 10.34 7.43 -2.37
CA ILE A 3 9.26 6.70 -3.06
C ILE A 3 9.76 5.98 -4.32
N GLY A 4 10.87 6.42 -4.92
CA GLY A 4 11.51 5.73 -6.04
C GLY A 4 11.98 4.30 -5.74
N GLY A 5 11.98 3.88 -4.47
CA GLY A 5 12.28 2.51 -4.06
C GLY A 5 11.11 1.57 -3.94
N VAL A 6 9.86 2.02 -4.10
CA VAL A 6 8.69 1.13 -4.05
C VAL A 6 8.55 0.42 -5.39
N ASP A 7 8.49 -0.91 -5.34
CA ASP A 7 8.19 -1.73 -6.51
C ASP A 7 6.70 -1.92 -6.68
N THR A 8 6.06 -2.43 -5.61
CA THR A 8 4.65 -2.79 -5.60
C THR A 8 4.01 -2.34 -4.28
N LEU A 9 2.89 -1.63 -4.36
CA LEU A 9 2.07 -1.23 -3.23
C LEU A 9 0.82 -2.12 -3.19
N ILE A 10 0.66 -2.89 -2.10
CA ILE A 10 -0.50 -3.74 -1.85
C ILE A 10 -1.41 -3.05 -0.84
N VAL A 11 -2.65 -2.79 -1.24
CA VAL A 11 -3.63 -2.06 -0.43
C VAL A 11 -4.89 -2.90 -0.25
N SER A 12 -5.54 -2.85 0.91
CA SER A 12 -6.84 -3.52 1.09
C SER A 12 -7.90 -2.89 0.17
N ALA A 13 -8.81 -3.68 -0.38
CA ALA A 13 -9.91 -3.14 -1.18
C ALA A 13 -10.85 -2.23 -0.36
N ASP A 14 -10.97 -2.49 0.94
CA ASP A 14 -11.80 -1.73 1.89
C ASP A 14 -11.06 -0.55 2.54
N TYR A 15 -9.93 -0.11 1.99
CA TYR A 15 -9.11 0.97 2.53
C TYR A 15 -9.86 2.30 2.76
N HIS A 16 -10.97 2.51 2.08
CA HIS A 16 -11.85 3.67 2.22
C HIS A 16 -12.58 3.72 3.57
N THR A 17 -12.76 2.57 4.23
CA THR A 17 -13.38 2.48 5.57
C THR A 17 -12.37 2.64 6.71
N ASN A 18 -11.07 2.65 6.39
CA ASN A 18 -10.01 2.72 7.38
C ASN A 18 -9.78 4.18 7.84
N SER A 19 -9.54 4.38 9.13
CA SER A 19 -9.15 5.68 9.72
C SER A 19 -7.92 6.32 9.02
N GLN A 20 -7.03 5.48 8.49
CA GLN A 20 -5.82 5.85 7.76
C GLN A 20 -6.08 6.22 6.28
N PHE A 21 -7.33 6.23 5.80
CA PHE A 21 -7.69 6.47 4.40
C PHE A 21 -6.93 7.64 3.76
N LYS A 22 -6.82 8.78 4.45
CA LYS A 22 -6.10 9.97 3.94
C LYS A 22 -4.62 9.70 3.67
N ASN A 23 -3.98 8.88 4.50
CA ASN A 23 -2.58 8.50 4.34
C ASN A 23 -2.42 7.51 3.17
N ILE A 24 -3.32 6.54 3.08
CA ILE A 24 -3.37 5.57 1.98
C ILE A 24 -3.59 6.27 0.64
N MET A 25 -4.52 7.22 0.58
CA MET A 25 -4.81 8.02 -0.61
C MET A 25 -3.56 8.77 -1.09
N LYS A 26 -2.85 9.45 -0.17
CA LYS A 26 -1.58 10.11 -0.50
C LYS A 26 -0.53 9.12 -1.02
N MET A 27 -0.40 7.95 -0.40
CA MET A 27 0.53 6.92 -0.89
C MET A 27 0.15 6.42 -2.29
N LEU A 28 -1.14 6.25 -2.58
CA LEU A 28 -1.64 5.86 -3.90
C LEU A 28 -1.36 6.94 -4.95
N GLU A 29 -1.61 8.22 -4.62
CA GLU A 29 -1.32 9.34 -5.53
C GLU A 29 0.16 9.42 -5.87
N ILE A 30 1.03 9.24 -4.88
CA ILE A 30 2.46 9.26 -5.10
C ILE A 30 2.89 8.00 -5.89
N ALA A 31 2.39 6.81 -5.54
CA ALA A 31 2.68 5.57 -6.27
C ALA A 31 2.28 5.67 -7.74
N LYS A 32 1.12 6.26 -8.04
CA LYS A 32 0.63 6.50 -9.42
C LYS A 32 1.54 7.41 -10.24
N ASN A 33 2.22 8.36 -9.58
CA ASN A 33 3.20 9.26 -10.22
C ASN A 33 4.60 8.64 -10.32
N THR A 34 4.77 7.39 -9.89
CA THR A 34 6.02 6.64 -10.01
C THR A 34 5.81 5.38 -10.84
N SER A 35 6.89 4.64 -11.14
CA SER A 35 6.81 3.36 -11.84
C SER A 35 6.31 2.21 -10.94
N SER A 36 5.66 2.51 -9.81
CA SER A 36 5.22 1.52 -8.84
C SER A 36 3.96 0.80 -9.31
N LYS A 37 3.90 -0.51 -9.11
CA LYS A 37 2.68 -1.30 -9.32
C LYS A 37 1.74 -1.13 -8.13
N ILE A 38 0.44 -1.02 -8.37
CA ILE A 38 -0.57 -0.95 -7.30
C ILE A 38 -1.46 -2.18 -7.42
N GLU A 39 -1.56 -2.95 -6.34
CA GLU A 39 -2.41 -4.14 -6.26
C GLU A 39 -3.40 -4.03 -5.10
N PHE A 40 -4.64 -4.45 -5.34
CA PHE A 40 -5.71 -4.40 -4.35
C PHE A 40 -6.03 -5.80 -3.84
N ALA A 41 -5.89 -6.00 -2.53
CA ALA A 41 -6.24 -7.23 -1.86
C ALA A 41 -7.73 -7.27 -1.57
N VAL A 42 -8.43 -8.22 -2.20
CA VAL A 42 -9.88 -8.44 -2.04
C VAL A 42 -10.20 -9.63 -1.12
N SER A 43 -9.22 -10.47 -0.81
CA SER A 43 -9.46 -11.65 0.03
C SER A 43 -9.64 -11.23 1.48
N PRO A 44 -10.75 -11.60 2.17
CA PRO A 44 -11.00 -11.20 3.55
C PRO A 44 -9.93 -11.72 4.53
N LYS A 45 -9.29 -12.85 4.22
CA LYS A 45 -8.16 -13.36 5.01
C LYS A 45 -6.91 -12.47 4.88
N ILE A 46 -6.70 -11.88 3.70
CA ILE A 46 -5.57 -10.99 3.42
C ILE A 46 -5.87 -9.60 3.99
N ILE A 47 -7.09 -9.09 3.81
CA ILE A 47 -7.53 -7.81 4.36
C ILE A 47 -7.37 -7.79 5.88
N LYS A 48 -7.84 -8.83 6.60
CA LYS A 48 -7.63 -8.96 8.05
C LYS A 48 -6.16 -8.97 8.48
N LYS A 49 -5.28 -9.55 7.65
CA LYS A 49 -3.83 -9.52 7.91
C LYS A 49 -3.26 -8.13 7.67
N LEU A 50 -3.74 -7.44 6.64
CA LEU A 50 -3.35 -6.07 6.33
C LEU A 50 -3.80 -5.09 7.42
N GLU A 51 -4.97 -5.28 8.03
CA GLU A 51 -5.46 -4.44 9.14
C GLU A 51 -4.46 -4.35 10.31
N ILE A 52 -3.74 -5.45 10.60
CA ILE A 52 -2.69 -5.50 11.64
C ILE A 52 -1.49 -4.62 11.26
N HIS A 53 -1.30 -4.37 9.97
CA HIS A 53 -0.20 -3.60 9.39
C HIS A 53 -0.70 -2.27 8.76
N ASP A 54 -1.65 -1.60 9.40
CA ASP A 54 -2.21 -0.31 8.93
C ASP A 54 -2.85 -0.34 7.54
N SER A 55 -3.29 -1.52 7.10
CA SER A 55 -3.97 -1.79 5.83
C SER A 55 -3.16 -1.55 4.56
N VAL A 56 -1.83 -1.40 4.67
CA VAL A 56 -0.94 -1.18 3.52
C VAL A 56 0.35 -1.98 3.67
N LEU A 57 0.78 -2.61 2.58
CA LEU A 57 2.09 -3.24 2.45
C LEU A 57 2.82 -2.68 1.24
N ALA A 58 4.11 -2.40 1.40
CA ALA A 58 4.97 -1.97 0.30
C ALA A 58 6.10 -2.98 0.09
N ILE A 59 6.23 -3.46 -1.14
CA ILE A 59 7.39 -4.23 -1.60
C ILE A 59 8.39 -3.23 -2.17
N LEU A 60 9.63 -3.29 -1.71
CA LEU A 60 10.70 -2.39 -2.13
C LEU A 60 11.57 -3.06 -3.19
N ARG A 61 12.02 -2.27 -4.18
CA ARG A 61 12.95 -2.69 -5.24
C ARG A 61 14.33 -3.04 -4.71
N TYR A 62 14.72 -2.43 -3.60
CA TYR A 62 16.02 -2.63 -2.98
C TYR A 62 15.86 -2.80 -1.47
N ARG A 63 16.83 -3.51 -0.88
CA ARG A 63 16.90 -3.68 0.56
C ARG A 63 17.28 -2.35 1.21
N ILE A 64 16.50 -1.89 2.17
CA ILE A 64 16.89 -0.76 3.03
C ILE A 64 18.11 -1.22 3.84
N LYS A 65 19.16 -0.40 3.87
CA LYS A 65 20.40 -0.66 4.61
C LYS A 65 20.27 -0.22 6.06
#